data_AF-A0A813HEG9-F1
#
_entry.id   AF-A0A813HEG9-F1
#
_cell.length_a   1.000
_cell.length_b   1.000
_cell.length_c   1.000
_cell.angle_alpha   90.00
_cell.angle_beta   90.00
_cell.angle_gamma   90.00
#
_symmetry.space_group_name_H-M   'P 1'
#
loop_
_entity.id
_entity.type
_entity.pdbx_description
1 polymer ?
#
loop_
_entity_poly.entity_id
_entity_poly.type
_entity_poly.pdbx_seq_one_letter_code
_entity_poly.pdbx_strand_id
1 'polypeptide(L)'
;MGQLLTIAKRTTTLPESAPIIGGTLSEEVRLLLLEALPSDEAGFRLAGCEECVDHPACPGHKYMESYFHAVTNSFHTDVDSIHPRKGHPLSRRPAPAPLFAFCEAFRQVNMTLFSSLRSELKAFPNAGLLADVLDRQMHFADISLQVHWGDEVSAGDVAWHVDAPNSFLHLALGLSGTRALHTRNNIVKGRVHQNCLVGHEDEREVLWQNQGEAYLSVPCCFPHAVEYPAFDWDSRIVAVQIRLLLSEDELFGMMGKEHCALDVDPRGGTAAIVFRHLDIAARTGGGLSLPGMEDVHRVLAELQQ
;
A
#
# COMPACT_ATOMS: atom_id res chain seq x y z
N MET A 1 30.52 -32.38 -6.21
CA MET A 1 29.19 -33.02 -6.05
C MET A 1 28.17 -31.92 -5.78
N GLY A 2 27.46 -31.45 -6.81
CA GLY A 2 26.41 -30.45 -6.64
C GLY A 2 25.16 -31.14 -6.10
N GLN A 3 24.81 -30.85 -4.84
CA GLN A 3 23.47 -31.16 -4.34
C GLN A 3 22.49 -30.30 -5.15
N LEU A 4 21.83 -30.92 -6.13
CA LEU A 4 20.59 -30.40 -6.69
C LEU A 4 19.62 -30.31 -5.52
N LEU A 5 19.47 -29.11 -4.96
CA LEU A 5 18.37 -28.78 -4.07
C LEU A 5 17.11 -29.09 -4.88
N THR A 6 16.48 -30.22 -4.57
CA THR A 6 15.15 -30.53 -5.05
C THR A 6 14.26 -29.44 -4.50
N ILE A 7 14.05 -28.36 -5.27
CA ILE A 7 13.02 -27.36 -5.01
C ILE A 7 11.73 -28.16 -5.09
N ALA A 8 11.28 -28.66 -3.94
CA ALA A 8 10.01 -29.32 -3.83
C ALA A 8 9.01 -28.34 -4.43
N LYS A 9 8.36 -28.75 -5.53
CA LYS A 9 7.16 -28.08 -6.05
C LYS A 9 6.10 -28.18 -4.97
N ARG A 10 6.22 -27.37 -3.90
CA ARG A 10 5.14 -27.11 -2.99
C ARG A 10 4.15 -26.33 -3.83
N THR A 11 3.18 -27.04 -4.39
CA THR A 11 1.94 -26.46 -4.88
C THR A 11 1.25 -25.88 -3.66
N THR A 12 1.66 -24.67 -3.27
CA THR A 12 0.93 -23.91 -2.27
C THR A 12 -0.38 -23.53 -2.93
N THR A 13 -1.46 -24.15 -2.45
CA THR A 13 -2.81 -23.68 -2.74
C THR A 13 -2.83 -22.19 -2.41
N LEU A 14 -3.16 -21.36 -3.40
CA LEU A 14 -3.34 -19.94 -3.15
C LEU A 14 -4.45 -19.75 -2.12
N PRO A 15 -4.36 -18.72 -1.25
CA PRO A 15 -5.47 -18.38 -0.37
C PRO A 15 -6.73 -18.11 -1.21
N GLU A 16 -7.88 -18.50 -0.67
CA GLU A 16 -9.19 -18.35 -1.33
C GLU A 16 -9.71 -16.91 -1.25
N SER A 17 -9.12 -16.06 -0.40
CA SER A 17 -9.46 -14.66 -0.22
C SER A 17 -8.27 -13.72 -0.45
N ALA A 18 -8.56 -12.45 -0.69
CA ALA A 18 -7.56 -11.39 -0.71
C ALA A 18 -6.77 -11.40 0.62
N PRO A 19 -5.42 -11.40 0.59
CA PRO A 19 -4.65 -11.40 1.81
C PRO A 19 -4.66 -9.99 2.41
N ILE A 20 -5.63 -9.74 3.28
CA ILE A 20 -5.80 -8.49 4.00
C ILE A 20 -5.54 -8.75 5.48
N ILE A 21 -4.50 -8.13 6.03
CA ILE A 21 -4.20 -8.19 7.45
C ILE A 21 -4.63 -6.86 8.07
N GLY A 22 -5.70 -6.88 8.85
CA GLY A 22 -6.18 -5.71 9.59
C GLY A 22 -5.38 -5.45 10.87
N GLY A 23 -5.38 -4.20 11.31
CA GLY A 23 -4.87 -3.76 12.60
C GLY A 23 -5.46 -2.41 13.00
N THR A 24 -5.18 -1.97 14.22
CA THR A 24 -5.67 -0.67 14.74
C THR A 24 -4.50 0.10 15.32
N LEU A 25 -4.30 1.34 14.84
CA LEU A 25 -3.38 2.30 15.41
C LEU A 25 -3.85 2.64 16.83
N SER A 26 -2.90 2.87 17.75
CA SER A 26 -3.26 3.54 19.00
C SER A 26 -3.81 4.94 18.69
N GLU A 27 -4.73 5.43 19.52
CA GLU A 27 -5.32 6.74 19.33
C GLU A 27 -4.27 7.86 19.32
N GLU A 28 -3.26 7.75 20.19
CA GLU A 28 -2.14 8.68 20.26
C GLU A 28 -1.34 8.72 18.96
N VAL A 29 -0.99 7.56 18.38
CA VAL A 29 -0.29 7.51 17.08
C VAL A 29 -1.15 8.10 15.99
N ARG A 30 -2.45 7.76 15.94
CA ARG A 30 -3.37 8.30 14.93
C ARG A 30 -3.45 9.82 15.01
N LEU A 31 -3.61 10.38 16.20
CA LEU A 31 -3.70 11.82 16.42
C LEU A 31 -2.38 12.52 16.06
N LEU A 32 -1.24 11.98 16.48
CA LEU A 32 0.08 12.50 16.11
C LEU A 32 0.26 12.58 14.59
N LEU A 33 -0.15 11.52 13.87
CA LEU A 33 -0.08 11.48 12.41
C LEU A 33 -1.02 12.49 11.75
N LEU A 34 -2.24 12.65 12.28
CA LEU A 34 -3.24 13.58 11.76
C LEU A 34 -2.85 15.05 12.01
N GLU A 35 -2.32 15.37 13.20
CA GLU A 35 -1.85 16.70 13.59
C GLU A 35 -0.62 17.16 12.77
N ALA A 36 0.16 16.22 12.23
CA ALA A 36 1.28 16.52 11.34
C ALA A 36 0.84 17.01 9.96
N LEU A 37 -0.46 16.93 9.64
CA LEU A 37 -1.04 17.31 8.36
C LEU A 37 -1.73 18.68 8.45
N PRO A 38 -1.88 19.41 7.33
CA PRO A 38 -2.67 20.63 7.31
C PRO A 38 -4.11 20.42 7.78
N SER A 39 -4.65 21.37 8.55
CA SER A 39 -6.02 21.29 9.08
C SER A 39 -7.09 21.77 8.09
N ASP A 40 -6.71 22.57 7.09
CA ASP A 40 -7.61 23.20 6.12
C ASP A 40 -7.20 22.96 4.66
N GLU A 41 -8.12 23.25 3.75
CA GLU A 41 -7.97 22.96 2.32
C GLU A 41 -6.81 23.76 1.70
N ALA A 42 -6.66 25.02 2.10
CA ALA A 42 -5.59 25.89 1.61
C ALA A 42 -4.22 25.34 2.03
N GLY A 43 -4.09 24.86 3.26
CA GLY A 43 -2.89 24.24 3.78
C GLY A 43 -2.53 22.96 3.04
N PHE A 44 -3.50 22.11 2.66
CA PHE A 44 -3.24 20.95 1.81
C PHE A 44 -2.72 21.35 0.42
N ARG A 45 -3.31 22.37 -0.21
CA ARG A 45 -2.81 22.89 -1.50
C ARG A 45 -1.40 23.47 -1.40
N LEU A 46 -1.12 24.24 -0.35
CA LEU A 46 0.23 24.75 -0.07
C LEU A 46 1.22 23.62 0.21
N ALA A 47 0.73 22.53 0.79
CA ALA A 47 1.46 21.28 0.93
C ALA A 47 1.49 20.48 -0.40
N GLY A 48 1.17 21.05 -1.56
CA GLY A 48 1.30 20.35 -2.84
C GLY A 48 0.30 19.22 -3.07
N CYS A 49 -0.81 19.18 -2.33
CA CYS A 49 -1.93 18.33 -2.71
C CYS A 49 -2.57 18.85 -4.00
N GLU A 50 -2.80 17.94 -4.94
CA GLU A 50 -3.47 18.20 -6.21
C GLU A 50 -4.92 17.72 -6.16
N GLU A 51 -5.84 18.46 -6.75
CA GLU A 51 -7.20 17.98 -6.96
C GLU A 51 -7.23 16.87 -8.02
N CYS A 52 -8.01 15.83 -7.75
CA CYS A 52 -8.15 14.68 -8.61
C CYS A 52 -9.64 14.35 -8.79
N VAL A 53 -9.97 13.73 -9.93
CA VAL A 53 -11.34 13.32 -10.26
C VAL A 53 -11.34 11.83 -10.59
N ASP A 54 -11.67 11.00 -9.60
CA ASP A 54 -11.74 9.55 -9.74
C ASP A 54 -13.14 9.07 -10.13
N HIS A 55 -14.17 9.84 -9.76
CA HIS A 55 -15.58 9.50 -9.97
C HIS A 55 -16.27 10.62 -10.77
N PRO A 56 -16.06 10.72 -12.10
CA PRO A 56 -16.65 11.79 -12.91
C PRO A 56 -18.19 11.77 -12.93
N ALA A 57 -18.80 10.62 -12.60
CA ALA A 57 -20.25 10.48 -12.45
C ALA A 57 -20.80 11.06 -11.13
N CYS A 58 -19.94 11.32 -10.14
CA CYS A 58 -20.28 11.95 -8.87
C CYS A 58 -19.54 13.29 -8.73
N PRO A 59 -19.97 14.35 -9.44
CA PRO A 59 -19.23 15.63 -9.49
C PRO A 59 -19.19 16.38 -8.15
N GLY A 60 -20.05 16.05 -7.19
CA GLY A 60 -20.01 16.61 -5.85
C GLY A 60 -18.99 15.93 -4.93
N HIS A 61 -18.47 14.76 -5.31
CA HIS A 61 -17.36 14.13 -4.61
C HIS A 61 -16.06 14.88 -4.94
N LYS A 62 -15.33 15.26 -3.90
CA LYS A 62 -14.08 16.00 -3.98
C LYS A 62 -12.95 15.17 -3.43
N TYR A 63 -11.81 15.26 -4.10
CA TYR A 63 -10.65 14.45 -3.79
C TYR A 63 -9.36 15.24 -4.04
N MET A 64 -8.46 15.18 -3.06
CA MET A 64 -7.10 15.69 -3.18
C MET A 64 -6.08 14.60 -2.84
N GLU A 65 -4.96 14.61 -3.54
CA GLU A 65 -3.85 13.68 -3.31
C GLU A 65 -2.52 14.42 -3.25
N SER A 66 -1.65 14.02 -2.31
CA SER A 66 -0.23 14.42 -2.32
C SER A 66 0.67 13.20 -2.21
N TYR A 67 1.92 13.40 -2.61
CA TYR A 67 2.91 12.34 -2.74
C TYR A 67 4.16 12.69 -1.93
N PHE A 68 4.58 11.74 -1.11
CA PHE A 68 5.77 11.87 -0.26
C PHE A 68 6.64 10.62 -0.37
N HIS A 69 7.81 10.66 0.27
CA HIS A 69 8.60 9.46 0.53
C HIS A 69 9.02 9.32 2.00
N ALA A 70 9.35 8.08 2.38
CA ALA A 70 9.95 7.72 3.67
C ALA A 70 11.26 6.93 3.49
N VAL A 71 12.14 7.43 2.63
CA VAL A 71 13.48 6.87 2.38
C VAL A 71 14.41 7.34 3.49
N THR A 72 14.82 6.42 4.37
CA THR A 72 15.53 6.69 5.63
C THR A 72 16.75 7.60 5.47
N ASN A 73 17.58 7.35 4.46
CA ASN A 73 18.81 8.13 4.21
C ASN A 73 18.58 9.45 3.46
N SER A 74 17.32 9.86 3.25
CA SER A 74 16.93 11.04 2.49
C SER A 74 15.89 11.88 3.21
N PHE A 75 15.85 11.84 4.55
CA PHE A 75 14.84 12.58 5.33
C PHE A 75 14.81 14.11 5.08
N HIS A 76 15.90 14.69 4.59
CA HIS A 76 16.03 16.13 4.32
C HIS A 76 16.09 16.50 2.83
N THR A 77 15.94 15.52 1.94
CA THR A 77 16.14 15.71 0.51
C THR A 77 15.06 15.03 -0.27
N ASP A 78 14.59 15.68 -1.33
CA ASP A 78 13.68 15.05 -2.27
C ASP A 78 14.29 13.80 -2.93
N VAL A 79 13.42 12.90 -3.37
CA VAL A 79 13.77 11.68 -4.10
C VAL A 79 13.03 11.65 -5.43
N ASP A 80 13.76 11.39 -6.51
CA ASP A 80 13.21 11.21 -7.85
C ASP A 80 12.30 9.98 -7.90
N SER A 81 11.16 10.12 -8.56
CA SER A 81 10.15 9.08 -8.73
C SER A 81 9.27 9.36 -9.96
N ILE A 82 8.19 8.59 -10.11
CA ILE A 82 7.18 8.76 -11.14
C ILE A 82 5.86 9.19 -10.48
N HIS A 83 5.18 10.14 -11.12
CA HIS A 83 3.85 10.57 -10.73
C HIS A 83 2.85 9.42 -11.00
N PRO A 84 2.16 8.87 -9.99
CA PRO A 84 1.41 7.63 -10.15
C PRO A 84 0.22 7.75 -11.13
N ARG A 85 -0.39 8.94 -11.22
CA ARG A 85 -1.51 9.21 -12.15
C ARG A 85 -1.11 9.62 -13.56
N LYS A 86 0.03 10.31 -13.71
CA LYS A 86 0.40 10.98 -14.95
C LYS A 86 1.59 10.33 -15.66
N GLY A 87 2.30 9.42 -14.98
CA GLY A 87 3.44 8.69 -15.54
C GLY A 87 4.67 9.54 -15.83
N HIS A 88 4.69 10.83 -15.51
CA HIS A 88 5.84 11.70 -15.71
C HIS A 88 6.76 11.72 -14.48
N PRO A 89 8.02 12.17 -14.63
CA PRO A 89 8.93 12.35 -13.50
C PRO A 89 8.33 13.24 -12.40
N LEU A 90 8.58 12.89 -11.14
CA LEU A 90 8.12 13.59 -9.95
C LEU A 90 9.24 13.64 -8.90
N SER A 91 9.57 14.83 -8.41
CA SER A 91 10.40 15.00 -7.21
C SER A 91 9.52 14.83 -5.98
N ARG A 92 9.67 13.73 -5.25
CA ARG A 92 8.92 13.50 -4.02
C ARG A 92 9.68 14.12 -2.86
N ARG A 93 9.00 14.96 -2.11
CA ARG A 93 9.54 15.50 -0.85
C ARG A 93 9.39 14.50 0.29
N PRO A 94 10.21 14.60 1.35
CA PRO A 94 10.06 13.75 2.53
C PRO A 94 8.68 13.95 3.17
N ALA A 95 8.12 12.86 3.70
CA ALA A 95 6.89 12.92 4.47
C ALA A 95 7.04 13.81 5.72
N PRO A 96 5.94 14.38 6.25
CA PRO A 96 5.98 15.05 7.55
C PRO A 96 6.63 14.14 8.59
N ALA A 97 7.46 14.72 9.47
CA ALA A 97 8.36 13.94 10.33
C ALA A 97 7.66 12.80 11.10
N PRO A 98 6.47 12.99 11.70
CA PRO A 98 5.77 11.89 12.37
C PRO A 98 5.36 10.76 11.43
N LEU A 99 4.92 11.07 10.22
CA LEU A 99 4.55 10.07 9.22
C LEU A 99 5.79 9.33 8.69
N PHE A 100 6.89 10.05 8.44
CA PHE A 100 8.16 9.44 8.07
C PHE A 100 8.63 8.47 9.17
N ALA A 101 8.64 8.92 10.42
CA ALA A 101 9.06 8.14 11.57
C ALA A 101 8.17 6.91 11.80
N PHE A 102 6.86 7.03 11.57
CA PHE A 102 5.94 5.89 11.60
C PHE A 102 6.31 4.83 10.55
N CYS A 103 6.62 5.21 9.32
CA CYS A 103 7.00 4.25 8.27
C CYS A 103 8.28 3.50 8.64
N GLU A 104 9.29 4.19 9.17
CA GLU A 104 10.53 3.58 9.61
C GLU A 104 10.31 2.69 10.85
N ALA A 105 9.56 3.15 11.84
CA ALA A 105 9.17 2.35 13.00
C ALA A 105 8.42 1.08 12.57
N PHE A 106 7.52 1.18 11.58
CA PHE A 106 6.78 0.04 11.03
C PHE A 106 7.71 -1.00 10.40
N ARG A 107 8.74 -0.56 9.67
CA ARG A 107 9.80 -1.47 9.16
C ARG A 107 10.56 -2.14 10.30
N GLN A 108 10.93 -1.38 11.34
CA GLN A 108 11.69 -1.90 12.48
C GLN A 108 10.93 -2.97 13.27
N VAL A 109 9.68 -2.70 13.67
CA VAL A 109 8.88 -3.64 14.48
C VAL A 109 8.50 -4.91 13.71
N ASN A 110 8.47 -4.86 12.38
CA ASN A 110 8.18 -6.00 11.50
C ASN A 110 9.43 -6.58 10.82
N MET A 111 10.64 -6.23 11.29
CA MET A 111 11.89 -6.62 10.63
C MET A 111 12.05 -8.14 10.48
N THR A 112 11.57 -8.93 11.45
CA THR A 112 11.61 -10.40 11.37
C THR A 112 10.77 -10.94 10.21
N LEU A 113 9.54 -10.43 10.03
CA LEU A 113 8.66 -10.80 8.92
C LEU A 113 9.34 -10.48 7.59
N PHE A 114 9.79 -9.24 7.40
CA PHE A 114 10.39 -8.80 6.14
C PHE A 114 11.73 -9.47 5.85
N SER A 115 12.52 -9.79 6.87
CA SER A 115 13.76 -10.57 6.72
C SER A 115 13.47 -11.99 6.24
N SER A 116 12.43 -12.64 6.77
CA SER A 116 12.02 -13.97 6.35
C SER A 116 11.51 -13.97 4.90
N LEU A 117 10.61 -13.03 4.58
CA LEU A 117 10.09 -12.82 3.23
C LEU A 117 11.23 -12.60 2.23
N ARG A 118 12.15 -11.68 2.53
CA ARG A 118 13.32 -11.38 1.70
C ARG A 118 14.20 -12.60 1.44
N SER A 119 14.51 -13.37 2.47
CA SER A 119 15.33 -14.59 2.34
C SER A 119 14.70 -15.60 1.39
N GLU A 120 13.38 -15.77 1.45
CA GLU A 120 12.68 -16.68 0.55
C GLU A 120 12.59 -16.15 -0.88
N LEU A 121 12.33 -14.86 -1.06
CA LEU A 121 12.34 -14.22 -2.38
C LEU A 121 13.72 -14.36 -3.06
N LYS A 122 14.83 -14.22 -2.32
CA LYS A 122 16.19 -14.44 -2.86
C LYS A 122 16.42 -15.87 -3.35
N ALA A 123 15.76 -16.85 -2.72
CA ALA A 123 15.89 -18.25 -3.10
C ALA A 123 15.01 -18.62 -4.30
N PHE A 124 14.09 -17.76 -4.73
CA PHE A 124 13.12 -18.04 -5.78
C PHE A 124 13.49 -17.33 -7.10
N PRO A 125 13.59 -18.05 -8.24
CA PRO A 125 13.86 -17.44 -9.54
C PRO A 125 12.85 -16.35 -9.90
N ASN A 126 13.32 -15.23 -10.44
CA ASN A 126 12.50 -14.07 -10.86
C ASN A 126 11.81 -13.28 -9.73
N ALA A 127 12.05 -13.61 -8.46
CA ALA A 127 11.58 -12.83 -7.31
C ALA A 127 12.66 -11.85 -6.76
N GLY A 128 13.82 -11.79 -7.42
CA GLY A 128 14.98 -11.03 -6.97
C GLY A 128 14.75 -9.52 -6.86
N LEU A 129 13.88 -8.94 -7.71
CA LEU A 129 13.57 -7.52 -7.65
C LEU A 129 12.92 -7.12 -6.31
N LEU A 130 11.88 -7.85 -5.88
CA LEU A 130 11.24 -7.53 -4.60
C LEU A 130 12.20 -7.73 -3.43
N ALA A 131 13.05 -8.75 -3.49
CA ALA A 131 14.09 -8.94 -2.49
C ALA A 131 15.08 -7.76 -2.43
N ASP A 132 15.47 -7.21 -3.57
CA ASP A 132 16.35 -6.03 -3.67
C ASP A 132 15.67 -4.76 -3.13
N VAL A 133 14.38 -4.55 -3.44
CA VAL A 133 13.57 -3.46 -2.87
C VAL A 133 13.51 -3.57 -1.34
N LEU A 134 13.38 -4.78 -0.79
CA LEU A 134 13.44 -5.01 0.66
C LEU A 134 14.85 -4.75 1.23
N ASP A 135 15.91 -5.21 0.56
CA ASP A 135 17.31 -4.96 0.94
C ASP A 135 17.63 -3.46 1.03
N ARG A 136 17.19 -2.68 0.04
CA ARG A 136 17.38 -1.23 -0.01
C ARG A 136 16.44 -0.45 0.91
N GLN A 137 15.61 -1.13 1.71
CA GLN A 137 14.60 -0.51 2.57
C GLN A 137 13.62 0.41 1.83
N MET A 138 13.33 0.10 0.56
CA MET A 138 12.40 0.87 -0.29
C MET A 138 10.93 0.39 -0.13
N HIS A 139 10.68 -0.55 0.78
CA HIS A 139 9.32 -0.94 1.15
C HIS A 139 8.74 0.05 2.15
N PHE A 140 7.45 0.35 1.98
CA PHE A 140 6.76 1.39 2.74
C PHE A 140 7.43 2.77 2.65
N ALA A 141 7.95 3.10 1.46
CA ALA A 141 8.68 4.33 1.20
C ALA A 141 8.00 5.24 0.16
N ASP A 142 7.04 4.74 -0.63
CA ASP A 142 6.17 5.55 -1.48
C ASP A 142 4.89 5.86 -0.72
N ILE A 143 4.67 7.14 -0.39
CA ILE A 143 3.51 7.57 0.39
C ILE A 143 2.57 8.37 -0.51
N SER A 144 1.29 8.01 -0.49
CA SER A 144 0.19 8.84 -0.95
C SER A 144 -0.69 9.25 0.23
N LEU A 145 -0.99 10.54 0.33
CA LEU A 145 -1.96 11.09 1.26
C LEU A 145 -3.21 11.50 0.48
N GLN A 146 -4.35 10.93 0.85
CA GLN A 146 -5.63 11.08 0.19
C GLN A 146 -6.63 11.78 1.11
N VAL A 147 -7.29 12.81 0.60
CA VAL A 147 -8.32 13.57 1.32
C VAL A 147 -9.59 13.57 0.49
N HIS A 148 -10.68 13.01 1.03
CA HIS A 148 -11.97 12.93 0.35
C HIS A 148 -13.09 13.61 1.17
N TRP A 149 -13.97 14.32 0.48
CA TRP A 149 -15.16 14.97 1.07
C TRP A 149 -16.21 15.26 -0.03
N GLY A 150 -17.36 15.80 0.35
CA GLY A 150 -18.47 16.08 -0.54
C GLY A 150 -19.47 14.94 -0.64
N ASP A 151 -20.02 14.74 -1.83
CA ASP A 151 -21.08 13.77 -2.08
C ASP A 151 -20.57 12.31 -1.95
N GLU A 152 -21.52 11.42 -1.66
CA GLU A 152 -21.28 9.98 -1.55
C GLU A 152 -20.87 9.37 -2.90
N VAL A 153 -19.89 8.47 -2.86
CA VAL A 153 -19.61 7.52 -3.94
C VAL A 153 -20.12 6.16 -3.46
N SER A 154 -21.33 5.81 -3.90
CA SER A 154 -22.02 4.60 -3.45
C SER A 154 -21.31 3.34 -3.95
N ALA A 155 -21.60 2.19 -3.33
CA ALA A 155 -21.16 0.87 -3.81
C ALA A 155 -21.47 0.60 -5.31
N GLY A 156 -22.48 1.26 -5.88
CA GLY A 156 -22.84 1.16 -7.29
C GLY A 156 -21.94 1.98 -8.23
N ASP A 157 -21.28 3.01 -7.70
CA ASP A 157 -20.51 4.02 -8.44
C ASP A 157 -18.99 3.91 -8.23
N VAL A 158 -18.55 2.90 -7.46
CA VAL A 158 -17.13 2.67 -7.19
C VAL A 158 -16.36 2.29 -8.46
N ALA A 159 -15.13 2.81 -8.58
CA ALA A 159 -14.25 2.57 -9.71
C ALA A 159 -13.35 1.35 -9.46
N TRP A 160 -13.72 0.21 -10.06
CA TRP A 160 -12.97 -1.03 -9.95
C TRP A 160 -11.64 -0.96 -10.72
N HIS A 161 -10.54 -1.26 -10.03
CA HIS A 161 -9.21 -1.27 -10.60
C HIS A 161 -8.29 -2.30 -9.92
N VAL A 162 -7.12 -2.50 -10.50
CA VAL A 162 -5.98 -3.18 -9.89
C VAL A 162 -4.88 -2.15 -9.77
N ASP A 163 -4.20 -2.11 -8.63
CA ASP A 163 -3.13 -1.14 -8.42
C ASP A 163 -1.91 -1.42 -9.31
N ALA A 164 -1.09 -0.39 -9.49
CA ALA A 164 0.22 -0.54 -10.10
C ALA A 164 1.17 -1.43 -9.26
N PRO A 165 2.24 -1.99 -9.86
CA PRO A 165 3.12 -2.95 -9.19
C PRO A 165 3.79 -2.45 -7.89
N ASN A 166 3.89 -1.15 -7.67
CA ASN A 166 4.38 -0.58 -6.41
C ASN A 166 3.48 -0.91 -5.20
N SER A 167 2.22 -1.30 -5.41
CA SER A 167 1.32 -1.78 -4.35
C SER A 167 1.50 -3.27 -3.99
N PHE A 168 2.63 -3.89 -4.33
CA PHE A 168 2.92 -5.28 -3.94
C PHE A 168 3.05 -5.50 -2.43
N LEU A 169 3.35 -4.43 -1.68
CA LEU A 169 3.18 -4.35 -0.24
C LEU A 169 2.52 -2.99 0.03
N HIS A 170 1.23 -3.00 0.34
CA HIS A 170 0.40 -1.81 0.50
C HIS A 170 -0.13 -1.75 1.93
N LEU A 171 0.39 -0.82 2.72
CA LEU A 171 -0.14 -0.47 4.03
C LEU A 171 -1.07 0.73 3.87
N ALA A 172 -2.35 0.57 4.20
CA ALA A 172 -3.32 1.65 4.20
C ALA A 172 -3.69 2.03 5.64
N LEU A 173 -3.74 3.32 5.94
CA LEU A 173 -4.12 3.87 7.24
C LEU A 173 -5.36 4.77 7.08
N GLY A 174 -6.38 4.59 7.92
CA GLY A 174 -7.46 5.55 8.09
C GLY A 174 -7.14 6.50 9.25
N LEU A 175 -6.91 7.79 8.99
CA LEU A 175 -6.60 8.77 10.05
C LEU A 175 -7.85 9.53 10.52
N SER A 176 -8.76 9.81 9.60
CA SER A 176 -10.05 10.49 9.82
C SER A 176 -11.10 9.96 8.86
N GLY A 177 -12.38 10.06 9.25
CA GLY A 177 -13.52 9.57 8.48
C GLY A 177 -13.56 8.04 8.37
N THR A 178 -14.43 7.55 7.51
CA THR A 178 -14.62 6.12 7.24
C THR A 178 -14.77 5.90 5.73
N ARG A 179 -14.25 4.78 5.23
CA ARG A 179 -14.44 4.33 3.83
C ARG A 179 -14.62 2.82 3.77
N ALA A 180 -15.14 2.29 2.68
CA ALA A 180 -15.26 0.85 2.49
C ALA A 180 -14.38 0.37 1.33
N LEU A 181 -13.51 -0.60 1.61
CA LEU A 181 -12.76 -1.33 0.59
C LEU A 181 -13.63 -2.48 0.09
N HIS A 182 -13.97 -2.44 -1.20
CA HIS A 182 -14.61 -3.54 -1.91
C HIS A 182 -13.53 -4.37 -2.58
N THR A 183 -13.53 -5.68 -2.35
CA THR A 183 -12.63 -6.60 -3.05
C THR A 183 -13.43 -7.67 -3.77
N ARG A 184 -12.87 -8.16 -4.89
CA ARG A 184 -13.41 -9.31 -5.63
C ARG A 184 -12.44 -10.47 -5.52
N ASN A 185 -12.89 -11.52 -4.85
CA ASN A 185 -12.13 -12.76 -4.66
C ASN A 185 -12.51 -13.82 -5.71
N ASN A 186 -12.81 -13.42 -6.95
CA ASN A 186 -13.20 -14.39 -7.97
C ASN A 186 -11.97 -15.06 -8.61
N ILE A 187 -11.41 -16.05 -7.92
CA ILE A 187 -10.56 -17.09 -8.51
C ILE A 187 -11.47 -18.11 -9.23
N VAL A 188 -12.14 -17.70 -10.31
CA VAL A 188 -13.00 -18.64 -11.06
C VAL A 188 -12.11 -19.65 -11.80
N LYS A 189 -12.16 -20.94 -11.39
CA LYS A 189 -11.35 -22.04 -11.96
C LYS A 189 -9.84 -21.79 -11.95
N GLY A 190 -9.30 -21.18 -10.90
CA GLY A 190 -7.86 -20.89 -10.81
C GLY A 190 -7.40 -19.73 -11.69
N ARG A 191 -8.31 -18.84 -12.10
CA ARG A 191 -7.99 -17.58 -12.80
C ARG A 191 -8.57 -16.42 -12.02
N VAL A 192 -7.71 -15.51 -11.56
CA VAL A 192 -8.13 -14.16 -11.21
C VAL A 192 -8.42 -13.47 -12.54
N HIS A 193 -9.67 -13.09 -12.77
CA HIS A 193 -10.03 -12.38 -13.98
C HIS A 193 -9.43 -10.97 -13.89
N GLN A 194 -8.31 -10.73 -14.57
CA GLN A 194 -7.68 -9.41 -14.61
C GLN A 194 -8.55 -8.35 -15.29
N ASN A 195 -9.59 -8.75 -16.06
CA ASN A 195 -10.53 -7.75 -16.52
C ASN A 195 -11.36 -7.29 -15.32
N CYS A 196 -11.11 -6.05 -14.91
CA CYS A 196 -11.94 -5.25 -14.02
C CYS A 196 -13.35 -5.01 -14.60
N LEU A 197 -13.59 -5.44 -15.85
CA LEU A 197 -14.88 -5.49 -16.53
C LEU A 197 -15.61 -6.77 -16.09
N VAL A 198 -16.68 -6.61 -15.31
CA VAL A 198 -17.35 -7.73 -14.63
C VAL A 198 -18.84 -7.76 -14.95
N GLY A 199 -19.40 -8.98 -14.96
CA GLY A 199 -20.84 -9.24 -14.93
C GLY A 199 -21.47 -9.06 -13.53
N HIS A 200 -22.76 -9.32 -13.40
CA HIS A 200 -23.53 -8.99 -12.18
C HIS A 200 -23.37 -9.96 -10.99
N GLU A 201 -22.65 -11.07 -11.13
CA GLU A 201 -22.69 -12.21 -10.18
C GLU A 201 -21.42 -12.42 -9.33
N ASP A 202 -20.46 -11.50 -9.34
CA ASP A 202 -19.21 -11.68 -8.60
C ASP A 202 -19.38 -11.59 -7.08
N GLU A 203 -18.78 -12.54 -6.33
CA GLU A 203 -18.66 -12.48 -4.86
C GLU A 203 -17.85 -11.25 -4.46
N ARG A 204 -18.43 -10.43 -3.59
CA ARG A 204 -17.84 -9.18 -3.08
C ARG A 204 -17.62 -9.30 -1.59
N GLU A 205 -16.41 -8.99 -1.16
CA GLU A 205 -16.09 -8.77 0.24
C GLU A 205 -16.00 -7.25 0.46
N VAL A 206 -16.63 -6.78 1.53
CA VAL A 206 -16.65 -5.35 1.89
C VAL A 206 -16.01 -5.22 3.26
N LEU A 207 -14.90 -4.48 3.31
CA LEU A 207 -14.19 -4.18 4.54
C LEU A 207 -14.30 -2.68 4.82
N TRP A 208 -15.06 -2.34 5.85
CA TRP A 208 -15.09 -0.96 6.35
C TRP A 208 -13.76 -0.65 7.04
N GLN A 209 -13.18 0.49 6.69
CA GLN A 209 -12.01 1.08 7.33
C GLN A 209 -12.44 2.37 8.04
N ASN A 210 -12.57 2.27 9.36
CA ASN A 210 -12.83 3.40 10.25
C ASN A 210 -11.54 4.15 10.60
N GLN A 211 -11.68 5.31 11.25
CA GLN A 211 -10.54 6.04 11.80
C GLN A 211 -9.72 5.16 12.76
N GLY A 212 -8.40 5.19 12.61
CA GLY A 212 -7.44 4.37 13.34
C GLY A 212 -7.24 2.97 12.78
N GLU A 213 -8.13 2.48 11.90
CA GLU A 213 -7.94 1.16 11.29
C GLU A 213 -6.90 1.21 10.18
N ALA A 214 -6.10 0.16 10.13
CA ALA A 214 -5.08 -0.04 9.13
C ALA A 214 -5.21 -1.44 8.51
N TYR A 215 -4.72 -1.59 7.29
CA TYR A 215 -4.55 -2.91 6.70
C TYR A 215 -3.29 -3.00 5.85
N LEU A 216 -2.67 -4.17 5.85
CA LEU A 216 -1.62 -4.55 4.90
C LEU A 216 -2.19 -5.52 3.87
N SER A 217 -2.01 -5.22 2.58
CA SER A 217 -2.42 -6.09 1.49
C SER A 217 -1.56 -5.93 0.24
N VAL A 218 -2.01 -6.50 -0.88
CA VAL A 218 -1.35 -6.62 -2.18
C VAL A 218 -2.31 -6.28 -3.34
N PRO A 219 -2.93 -5.09 -3.35
CA PRO A 219 -4.02 -4.74 -4.27
C PRO A 219 -3.61 -4.66 -5.75
N CYS A 220 -2.33 -4.83 -6.08
CA CYS A 220 -1.89 -5.05 -7.47
C CYS A 220 -2.17 -6.48 -7.99
N CYS A 221 -2.64 -7.38 -7.13
CA CYS A 221 -2.90 -8.79 -7.47
C CYS A 221 -4.39 -9.14 -7.57
N PHE A 222 -5.30 -8.24 -7.22
CA PHE A 222 -6.75 -8.48 -7.28
C PHE A 222 -7.55 -7.18 -7.53
N PRO A 223 -8.71 -7.26 -8.20
CA PRO A 223 -9.57 -6.10 -8.40
C PRO A 223 -10.17 -5.62 -7.07
N HIS A 224 -10.11 -4.31 -6.86
CA HIS A 224 -10.71 -3.65 -5.70
C HIS A 224 -11.28 -2.29 -6.10
N ALA A 225 -12.09 -1.73 -5.22
CA ALA A 225 -12.67 -0.40 -5.37
C ALA A 225 -12.94 0.19 -3.99
N VAL A 226 -13.11 1.51 -3.91
CA VAL A 226 -13.36 2.19 -2.64
C VAL A 226 -14.68 2.96 -2.71
N GLU A 227 -15.52 2.73 -1.72
CA GLU A 227 -16.75 3.48 -1.45
C GLU A 227 -16.47 4.57 -0.42
N TYR A 228 -17.04 5.75 -0.67
CA TYR A 228 -16.86 6.94 0.14
C TYR A 228 -18.22 7.46 0.59
N PRO A 229 -18.57 7.38 1.89
CA PRO A 229 -19.74 8.07 2.42
C PRO A 229 -19.66 9.58 2.19
N ALA A 230 -20.81 10.26 2.20
CA ALA A 230 -20.84 11.71 2.16
C ALA A 230 -20.25 12.31 3.45
N PHE A 231 -19.32 13.25 3.30
CA PHE A 231 -18.67 13.95 4.41
C PHE A 231 -18.50 15.43 4.06
N ASP A 232 -18.56 16.30 5.06
CA ASP A 232 -18.13 17.69 4.89
C ASP A 232 -16.60 17.81 5.09
N TRP A 233 -16.08 19.03 5.03
CA TRP A 233 -14.65 19.26 5.24
C TRP A 233 -14.19 18.87 6.65
N ASP A 234 -14.99 19.14 7.68
CA ASP A 234 -14.58 18.92 9.08
C ASP A 234 -14.59 17.43 9.45
N SER A 235 -15.46 16.65 8.79
CA SER A 235 -15.57 15.19 8.93
C SER A 235 -14.91 14.41 7.79
N ARG A 236 -14.13 15.09 6.95
CA ARG A 236 -13.46 14.51 5.76
C ARG A 236 -12.70 13.24 6.06
N ILE A 237 -12.60 12.39 5.05
CA ILE A 237 -11.78 11.19 5.07
C ILE A 237 -10.34 11.61 4.83
N VAL A 238 -9.45 11.22 5.74
CA VAL A 238 -7.99 11.37 5.57
C VAL A 238 -7.39 9.98 5.63
N ALA A 239 -6.83 9.54 4.51
CA ALA A 239 -6.24 8.22 4.38
C ALA A 239 -4.81 8.31 3.86
N VAL A 240 -3.97 7.38 4.31
CA VAL A 240 -2.58 7.29 3.85
C VAL A 240 -2.36 5.90 3.25
N GLN A 241 -1.80 5.86 2.05
CA GLN A 241 -1.32 4.64 1.41
C GLN A 241 0.20 4.64 1.41
N ILE A 242 0.81 3.55 1.84
CA ILE A 242 2.25 3.41 2.00
C ILE A 242 2.69 2.14 1.27
N ARG A 243 3.51 2.32 0.24
CA ARG A 243 3.79 1.34 -0.82
C ARG A 243 5.29 1.15 -1.04
N LEU A 244 5.65 0.29 -1.99
CA LEU A 244 7.03 0.18 -2.48
C LEU A 244 7.41 1.45 -3.26
N LEU A 245 8.58 2.02 -3.00
CA LEU A 245 9.14 3.05 -3.86
C LEU A 245 9.98 2.39 -4.94
N LEU A 246 9.41 2.28 -6.14
CA LEU A 246 10.05 1.68 -7.31
C LEU A 246 10.60 2.76 -8.24
N SER A 247 11.70 2.47 -8.92
CA SER A 247 12.18 3.27 -10.04
C SER A 247 11.30 3.08 -11.29
N GLU A 248 11.47 3.93 -12.29
CA GLU A 248 10.76 3.83 -13.57
C GLU A 248 11.00 2.47 -14.25
N ASP A 249 12.25 2.01 -14.26
CA ASP A 249 12.64 0.73 -14.85
C ASP A 249 12.00 -0.47 -14.13
N GLU A 250 11.89 -0.39 -12.81
CA GLU A 250 11.28 -1.43 -11.98
C GLU A 250 9.76 -1.48 -12.14
N LEU A 251 9.13 -0.32 -12.37
CA LEU A 251 7.69 -0.20 -12.53
C LEU A 251 7.21 -0.62 -13.93
N PHE A 252 7.93 -0.21 -14.98
CA PHE A 252 7.52 -0.43 -16.38
C PHE A 252 8.32 -1.53 -17.11
N GLY A 253 9.37 -2.07 -16.49
CA GLY A 253 10.20 -3.12 -17.09
C GLY A 253 10.92 -2.70 -18.37
N MET A 254 11.21 -1.41 -18.53
CA MET A 254 11.47 -0.78 -19.85
C MET A 254 12.89 -0.95 -20.44
N MET A 255 13.75 -1.81 -19.89
CA MET A 255 15.15 -1.86 -20.32
C MET A 255 15.60 -3.19 -20.92
N GLY A 256 15.03 -3.61 -22.07
CA GLY A 256 15.64 -4.60 -22.98
C GLY A 256 16.08 -5.95 -22.36
N LYS A 257 15.66 -6.21 -21.12
CA LYS A 257 15.96 -7.34 -20.28
C LYS A 257 14.60 -7.90 -19.93
N GLU A 258 14.24 -8.97 -20.62
CA GLU A 258 13.24 -9.90 -20.11
C GLU A 258 13.58 -10.12 -18.62
N HIS A 259 12.62 -10.00 -17.70
CA HIS A 259 12.73 -10.23 -16.24
C HIS A 259 12.94 -9.05 -15.26
N CYS A 260 12.72 -7.79 -15.64
CA CYS A 260 12.85 -6.66 -14.69
C CYS A 260 11.55 -6.17 -14.02
N ALA A 261 10.36 -6.61 -14.43
CA ALA A 261 9.12 -6.18 -13.78
C ALA A 261 8.72 -7.11 -12.62
N LEU A 262 8.07 -6.58 -11.58
CA LEU A 262 7.49 -7.39 -10.51
C LEU A 262 6.40 -8.32 -11.08
N ASP A 263 6.51 -9.61 -10.75
CA ASP A 263 5.51 -10.63 -11.10
C ASP A 263 4.24 -10.47 -10.24
N VAL A 264 3.28 -9.70 -10.77
CA VAL A 264 1.96 -9.43 -10.15
C VAL A 264 0.91 -10.51 -10.46
N ASP A 265 1.25 -11.60 -11.17
CA ASP A 265 0.30 -12.72 -11.29
C ASP A 265 0.15 -13.33 -9.88
N PRO A 266 -1.05 -13.43 -9.30
CA PRO A 266 -1.26 -14.05 -8.00
C PRO A 266 -0.81 -15.52 -7.95
N ARG A 267 -0.68 -16.20 -9.10
CA ARG A 267 -0.12 -17.56 -9.24
C ARG A 267 1.38 -17.56 -9.52
N GLY A 268 1.93 -16.38 -9.79
CA GLY A 268 3.34 -16.11 -9.93
C GLY A 268 4.10 -16.42 -8.65
N GLY A 269 5.39 -16.65 -8.80
CA GLY A 269 6.24 -17.06 -7.68
C GLY A 269 6.32 -16.00 -6.59
N THR A 270 6.51 -14.75 -7.01
CA THR A 270 6.63 -13.60 -6.11
C THR A 270 5.35 -13.38 -5.30
N ALA A 271 4.19 -13.30 -5.97
CA ALA A 271 2.91 -13.12 -5.30
C ALA A 271 2.59 -14.28 -4.36
N ALA A 272 2.76 -15.53 -4.78
CA ALA A 272 2.50 -16.70 -3.94
C ALA A 272 3.39 -16.74 -2.68
N ILE A 273 4.64 -16.26 -2.78
CA ILE A 273 5.51 -16.11 -1.61
C ILE A 273 4.94 -15.04 -0.67
N VAL A 274 4.66 -13.84 -1.17
CA VAL A 274 4.12 -12.74 -0.34
C VAL A 274 2.80 -13.15 0.32
N PHE A 275 1.87 -13.74 -0.42
CA PHE A 275 0.57 -14.17 0.08
C PHE A 275 0.70 -15.15 1.24
N ARG A 276 1.63 -16.12 1.12
CA ARG A 276 1.90 -17.07 2.19
C ARG A 276 2.47 -16.40 3.45
N HIS A 277 3.40 -15.45 3.30
CA HIS A 277 3.93 -14.72 4.45
C HIS A 277 2.86 -13.89 5.13
N LEU A 278 1.97 -13.26 4.36
CA LEU A 278 0.83 -12.51 4.90
C LEU A 278 -0.19 -13.42 5.58
N ASP A 279 -0.53 -14.56 4.99
CA ASP A 279 -1.45 -15.56 5.59
C ASP A 279 -0.89 -16.13 6.91
N ILE A 280 0.41 -16.46 6.94
CA ILE A 280 1.08 -16.89 8.19
C ILE A 280 1.02 -15.78 9.23
N ALA A 281 1.30 -14.53 8.84
CA ALA A 281 1.26 -13.39 9.74
C ALA A 281 -0.14 -13.16 10.33
N ALA A 282 -1.19 -13.29 9.51
CA ALA A 282 -2.58 -13.19 9.93
C ALA A 282 -2.99 -14.31 10.91
N ARG A 283 -2.60 -15.56 10.65
CA ARG A 283 -3.02 -16.72 11.47
C ARG A 283 -2.30 -16.84 12.80
N THR A 284 -1.05 -16.41 12.86
CA THR A 284 -0.21 -16.57 14.06
C THR A 284 -0.44 -15.48 15.10
N GLY A 285 -1.20 -14.42 14.78
CA GLY A 285 -1.46 -13.30 15.68
C GLY A 285 -0.22 -12.47 16.06
N GLY A 286 0.95 -12.80 15.54
CA GLY A 286 2.23 -12.16 15.88
C GLY A 286 3.06 -11.73 14.68
N GLY A 287 2.50 -11.75 13.46
CA GLY A 287 3.28 -11.48 12.26
C GLY A 287 3.31 -10.02 11.81
N LEU A 288 2.25 -9.25 12.05
CA LEU A 288 2.19 -7.83 11.70
C LEU A 288 1.88 -7.00 12.95
N SER A 289 2.78 -6.07 13.28
CA SER A 289 2.64 -5.14 14.40
C SER A 289 2.59 -3.71 13.88
N LEU A 290 1.65 -2.91 14.40
CA LEU A 290 1.65 -1.46 14.17
C LEU A 290 2.52 -0.80 15.26
N PRO A 291 3.36 0.19 14.90
CA PRO A 291 4.17 0.94 15.86
C PRO A 291 3.34 1.57 16.98
N GLY A 292 3.84 1.47 18.21
CA GLY A 292 3.35 2.28 19.33
C GLY A 292 3.99 3.67 19.33
N MET A 293 3.53 4.54 20.22
CA MET A 293 4.10 5.89 20.39
C MET A 293 5.60 5.86 20.74
N GLU A 294 6.03 4.91 21.57
CA GLU A 294 7.44 4.76 21.94
C GLU A 294 8.33 4.48 20.72
N ASP A 295 7.87 3.64 19.78
CA ASP A 295 8.61 3.34 18.56
C ASP A 295 8.71 4.56 17.64
N VAL A 296 7.61 5.30 17.48
CA VAL A 296 7.57 6.52 16.64
C VAL A 296 8.47 7.61 17.24
N HIS A 297 8.40 7.84 18.55
CA HIS A 297 9.24 8.82 19.24
C HIS A 297 10.73 8.46 19.20
N ARG A 298 11.08 7.16 19.31
CA ARG A 298 12.47 6.70 19.17
C ARG A 298 13.04 7.13 17.82
N VAL A 299 12.32 6.84 16.73
CA VAL A 299 12.76 7.22 15.38
C VAL A 299 12.79 8.74 15.21
N LEU A 300 11.80 9.47 15.71
CA LEU A 300 11.81 10.94 15.65
C LEU A 300 13.05 11.55 16.32
N ALA A 301 13.47 11.00 17.47
CA ALA A 301 14.67 11.45 18.17
C ALA A 301 15.96 11.13 17.40
N GLU A 302 15.97 10.07 16.60
CA GLU A 302 17.09 9.72 15.71
C GLU A 302 17.17 10.68 14.51
N LEU A 303 16.03 11.07 13.93
CA LEU A 303 15.97 11.99 12.79
C LEU A 303 16.38 13.44 13.12
N GLN A 304 16.51 13.78 14.41
CA GLN A 304 16.93 15.10 14.88
C GLN A 304 18.44 15.22 15.12
N GLN A 305 19.18 14.11 15.04
CA GLN A 305 20.64 14.05 15.25
C GLN A 305 21.40 14.27 13.94
#